data_AF-A0AAV6YL96-F1
#
_entry.id   AF-A0AAV6YL96-F1
#
_cell.length_a   1.000
_cell.length_b   1.000
_cell.length_c   1.000
_cell.angle_alpha   90.00
_cell.angle_beta   90.00
_cell.angle_gamma   90.00
#
_symmetry.space_group_name_H-M   'P 1'
#
loop_
_entity.id
_entity.type
_entity.pdbx_description
1 polymer ?
#
loop_
_entity_poly.entity_id
_entity_poly.type
_entity_poly.pdbx_seq_one_letter_code
_entity_poly.pdbx_strand_id
1 'polypeptide(L)'
;YESKSLKQYKNFQIEVRDKAYCLLGSDRVFDNLKQLMEHLKGQVLRTDDVSFTLKRCCPPKPREISNLLIATKKAMDWQPVYHISQLSFHRILKDQIVQLEHLGRGTRTQIYAGKLSYNEDNDRETSGPEKDTKVILKVLDPSHRDISLAFFETASLMRQVSHKHIVLLHGVCVRDVENIMVEEFVDFGPLDLFMHRKSEHLTTPWKFQVAKQLASALSYL
;
A
#
# COMPACT_ATOMS: atom_id res chain seq x y z
N TYR A 1 -23.26 23.57 -0.48
CA TYR A 1 -22.57 22.79 0.55
C TYR A 1 -23.24 21.43 0.67
N GLU A 2 -22.82 20.46 -0.14
CA GLU A 2 -23.28 19.07 0.04
C GLU A 2 -22.52 18.47 1.23
N SER A 3 -23.24 18.06 2.27
CA SER A 3 -22.64 17.31 3.37
C SER A 3 -22.15 15.97 2.81
N LYS A 4 -20.85 15.82 2.58
CA LYS A 4 -20.25 14.49 2.40
C LYS A 4 -20.61 13.68 3.65
N SER A 5 -21.49 12.70 3.50
CA SER A 5 -21.79 11.78 4.60
C SER A 5 -20.48 11.14 5.05
N LEU A 6 -20.18 11.25 6.34
CA LEU A 6 -19.01 10.58 6.91
C LEU A 6 -19.19 9.08 6.71
N LYS A 7 -18.25 8.46 6.00
CA LYS A 7 -18.21 7.01 5.85
C LYS A 7 -18.07 6.40 7.24
N GLN A 8 -19.07 5.65 7.67
CA GLN A 8 -19.06 4.92 8.94
C GLN A 8 -18.38 3.56 8.74
N TYR A 9 -17.55 3.19 9.72
CA TYR A 9 -16.88 1.90 9.76
C TYR A 9 -17.26 1.21 11.06
N LYS A 10 -17.54 -0.09 11.00
CA LYS A 10 -17.86 -0.91 12.17
C LYS A 10 -17.11 -2.24 12.05
N ASN A 11 -16.52 -2.66 13.17
CA ASN A 11 -15.87 -3.95 13.28
C ASN A 11 -16.89 -4.97 13.82
N PHE A 12 -16.99 -6.10 13.14
CA PHE A 12 -17.79 -7.25 13.54
C PHE A 12 -16.82 -8.37 13.90
N GLN A 13 -16.74 -8.73 15.17
CA GLN A 13 -15.80 -9.74 15.65
C GLN A 13 -16.27 -11.14 15.24
N ILE A 14 -15.37 -11.92 14.66
CA ILE A 14 -15.58 -13.33 14.35
C ILE A 14 -14.81 -14.13 15.40
N GLU A 15 -15.50 -15.00 16.13
CA GLU A 15 -14.90 -15.93 17.07
C GLU A 15 -14.62 -17.27 16.40
N VAL A 16 -13.54 -17.91 16.85
CA VAL A 16 -13.17 -19.27 16.43
C VAL A 16 -13.35 -20.18 17.64
N ARG A 17 -14.28 -21.14 17.54
CA ARG A 17 -14.61 -22.12 18.57
C ARG A 17 -14.45 -23.52 17.99
N ASP A 18 -13.53 -24.33 18.51
CA ASP A 18 -13.30 -25.72 18.09
C ASP A 18 -13.24 -25.93 16.56
N LYS A 19 -12.46 -25.07 15.86
CA LYS A 19 -12.30 -25.05 14.38
C LYS A 19 -13.54 -24.61 13.60
N ALA A 20 -14.55 -24.09 14.28
CA ALA A 20 -15.71 -23.46 13.67
C ALA A 20 -15.70 -21.94 13.90
N TYR A 21 -16.43 -21.22 13.06
CA TYR A 21 -16.44 -19.76 12.98
C TYR A 21 -17.84 -19.25 13.29
N CYS A 22 -17.97 -18.25 14.15
CA CYS A 22 -19.24 -17.59 14.43
C CYS A 22 -19.06 -16.08 14.60
N LEU A 23 -20.09 -15.31 14.28
CA LEU A 23 -20.10 -13.89 14.59
C LEU A 23 -20.36 -13.70 16.09
N LEU A 24 -19.58 -12.84 16.76
CA LEU A 24 -19.79 -12.53 18.18
C LEU A 24 -21.23 -12.04 18.41
N GLY A 25 -21.94 -12.70 19.34
CA GLY A 25 -23.36 -12.43 19.62
C GLY A 25 -24.35 -13.17 18.71
N SER A 26 -23.88 -14.09 17.86
CA SER A 26 -24.72 -15.01 17.08
C SER A 26 -24.58 -16.44 17.57
N ASP A 27 -25.68 -17.18 17.59
CA ASP A 27 -25.70 -18.62 17.91
C ASP A 27 -25.34 -19.51 16.72
N ARG A 28 -25.19 -18.91 15.52
CA ARG A 28 -24.87 -19.66 14.30
C ARG A 28 -23.38 -19.88 14.16
N VAL A 29 -23.02 -21.13 13.92
CA VAL A 29 -21.64 -21.62 13.81
C VAL A 29 -21.45 -22.22 12.41
N PHE A 30 -20.26 -22.03 11.82
CA PHE A 30 -19.92 -22.45 10.47
C PHE A 30 -18.57 -23.18 10.44
N ASP A 31 -18.42 -24.19 9.59
CA ASP A 31 -17.21 -25.03 9.55
C ASP A 31 -16.00 -24.29 8.96
N ASN A 32 -16.24 -23.21 8.23
CA ASN A 32 -15.18 -22.39 7.63
C ASN A 32 -15.64 -20.95 7.41
N LEU A 33 -14.67 -20.05 7.28
CA LEU A 33 -14.91 -18.63 7.06
C LEU A 33 -15.71 -18.38 5.76
N LYS A 34 -15.54 -19.19 4.72
CA LYS A 34 -16.28 -19.03 3.45
C LYS A 34 -17.79 -19.18 3.67
N GLN A 35 -18.22 -20.23 4.37
CA GLN A 35 -19.63 -20.44 4.71
C GLN A 35 -20.20 -19.30 5.57
N LEU A 36 -19.44 -18.84 6.57
CA LEU A 36 -19.84 -17.67 7.38
C LEU A 36 -20.02 -16.43 6.50
N MET A 37 -19.07 -16.13 5.61
CA MET A 37 -19.15 -14.96 4.72
C MET A 37 -20.29 -15.07 3.70
N GLU A 38 -20.56 -16.26 3.16
CA GLU A 38 -21.72 -16.52 2.30
C GLU A 38 -23.04 -16.33 3.06
N HIS A 39 -23.10 -16.76 4.31
CA HIS A 39 -24.26 -16.54 5.16
C HIS A 39 -24.51 -15.06 5.45
N LEU A 40 -23.47 -14.29 5.77
CA LEU A 40 -23.57 -12.86 6.04
C LEU A 40 -23.85 -12.03 4.77
N LYS A 41 -23.56 -12.58 3.59
CA LYS A 41 -23.80 -11.91 2.30
C LYS A 41 -25.30 -11.69 2.11
N GLY A 42 -25.69 -10.42 1.90
CA GLY A 42 -27.09 -10.04 1.76
C GLY A 42 -27.87 -9.90 3.07
N GLN A 43 -27.26 -10.22 4.22
CA GLN A 43 -27.86 -9.93 5.53
C GLN A 43 -27.60 -8.49 5.97
N VAL A 44 -28.51 -7.97 6.79
CA VAL A 44 -28.36 -6.69 7.47
C VAL A 44 -27.82 -6.93 8.88
N LEU A 45 -26.57 -6.54 9.11
CA LEU A 45 -25.93 -6.54 10.42
C LEU A 45 -26.33 -5.27 11.15
N ARG A 46 -26.95 -5.39 12.32
CA ARG A 46 -27.42 -4.24 13.11
C ARG A 46 -26.62 -4.15 14.40
N THR A 47 -26.19 -2.95 14.74
CA THR A 47 -25.85 -2.57 16.12
C THR A 47 -26.82 -1.49 16.57
N ASP A 48 -26.82 -1.15 17.86
CA ASP A 48 -27.82 -0.27 18.50
C ASP A 48 -28.06 1.05 17.76
N ASP A 49 -27.05 1.54 17.04
CA ASP A 49 -26.97 2.83 16.40
C ASP A 49 -26.90 2.80 14.86
N VAL A 50 -26.58 1.66 14.24
CA VAL A 50 -26.28 1.58 12.80
C VAL A 50 -26.59 0.21 12.19
N SER A 51 -26.93 0.19 10.90
CA SER A 51 -27.13 -1.03 10.12
C SER A 51 -26.17 -1.09 8.93
N PHE A 52 -25.61 -2.28 8.69
CA PHE A 52 -24.65 -2.55 7.62
C PHE A 52 -25.14 -3.72 6.77
N THR A 53 -24.83 -3.69 5.48
CA THR A 53 -25.07 -4.84 4.58
C THR A 53 -23.78 -5.14 3.85
N LEU A 54 -23.36 -6.40 3.88
CA LEU A 54 -22.22 -6.85 3.09
C LEU A 54 -22.62 -6.91 1.61
N LYS A 55 -22.15 -5.92 0.85
CA LYS A 55 -22.45 -5.81 -0.59
C LYS A 55 -21.31 -6.33 -1.46
N ARG A 56 -20.09 -5.82 -1.24
CA ARG A 56 -18.92 -6.08 -2.09
C ARG A 56 -17.70 -6.30 -1.22
N CYS A 57 -16.87 -7.26 -1.60
CA CYS A 57 -15.53 -7.40 -1.05
C CYS A 57 -14.63 -6.28 -1.57
N CYS A 58 -13.78 -5.73 -0.69
CA CYS A 58 -12.71 -4.82 -1.09
C CYS A 58 -11.45 -5.67 -1.29
N PRO A 59 -11.09 -6.05 -2.53
CA PRO A 59 -9.84 -6.76 -2.74
C PRO A 59 -8.67 -5.86 -2.33
N PRO A 60 -7.57 -6.43 -1.81
CA PRO A 60 -6.35 -5.68 -1.61
C PRO A 60 -5.85 -5.10 -2.94
N LYS A 61 -5.13 -3.98 -2.89
CA LYS A 61 -4.46 -3.46 -4.09
C LYS A 61 -3.35 -4.43 -4.52
N PRO A 62 -3.02 -4.51 -5.83
CA PRO A 62 -1.91 -5.34 -6.29
C PRO A 62 -0.62 -5.04 -5.52
N ARG A 63 -0.01 -6.09 -4.94
CA ARG A 63 1.20 -6.01 -4.10
C ARG A 63 1.05 -5.20 -2.81
N GLU A 64 -0.18 -4.88 -2.39
CA GLU A 64 -0.44 -4.35 -1.05
C GLU A 64 -0.07 -5.41 -0.02
N ILE A 65 0.94 -5.14 0.78
CA ILE A 65 1.26 -5.95 1.95
C ILE A 65 0.45 -5.33 3.08
N SER A 66 -0.68 -5.93 3.41
CA SER A 66 -1.56 -5.48 4.49
C SER A 66 -1.68 -6.56 5.55
N ASN A 67 -1.65 -6.16 6.81
CA ASN A 67 -1.99 -7.02 7.94
C ASN A 67 -3.46 -7.47 7.93
N LEU A 68 -4.28 -6.94 7.00
CA LEU A 68 -5.65 -7.36 6.75
C LEU A 68 -5.76 -8.44 5.66
N LEU A 69 -4.65 -8.84 5.03
CA LEU A 69 -4.64 -9.99 4.13
C LEU A 69 -4.80 -11.27 4.94
N ILE A 70 -5.96 -11.92 4.81
CA ILE A 70 -6.15 -13.29 5.29
C ILE A 70 -5.40 -14.22 4.33
N ALA A 71 -4.09 -14.40 4.55
CA ALA A 71 -3.32 -15.41 3.85
C ALA A 71 -3.61 -16.78 4.48
N THR A 72 -4.36 -17.63 3.77
CA THR A 72 -4.60 -19.04 4.15
C THR A 72 -3.42 -19.94 3.79
N LYS A 73 -2.48 -19.48 2.96
CA LYS A 73 -1.15 -20.09 2.91
C LYS A 73 -0.48 -19.78 4.24
N LYS A 74 0.11 -20.80 4.89
CA LYS A 74 1.12 -20.60 5.96
C LYS A 74 1.87 -19.34 5.58
N ALA A 75 1.73 -18.28 6.40
CA ALA A 75 2.41 -17.02 6.17
C ALA A 75 3.78 -17.40 5.68
N MET A 76 4.08 -17.15 4.40
CA MET A 76 5.40 -17.44 3.86
C MET A 76 6.28 -16.74 4.84
N ASP A 77 7.01 -17.51 5.66
CA ASP A 77 7.60 -17.00 6.89
C ASP A 77 8.26 -15.70 6.47
N TRP A 78 7.72 -14.57 6.93
CA TRP A 78 8.37 -13.28 6.74
C TRP A 78 9.55 -13.38 7.68
N GLN A 79 10.53 -14.19 7.28
CA GLN A 79 11.87 -14.16 7.78
C GLN A 79 12.30 -12.75 7.42
N PRO A 80 12.52 -11.88 8.39
CA PRO A 80 13.16 -10.64 8.06
C PRO A 80 14.56 -11.04 7.58
N VAL A 81 14.81 -10.96 6.27
CA VAL A 81 16.11 -11.33 5.72
C VAL A 81 17.07 -10.19 6.09
N TYR A 82 17.50 -10.19 7.34
CA TYR A 82 18.49 -9.28 7.92
C TYR A 82 19.91 -9.73 7.56
N HIS A 83 20.16 -10.03 6.29
CA HIS A 83 21.52 -9.98 5.77
C HIS A 83 21.69 -8.68 4.99
N ILE A 84 22.03 -7.62 5.72
CA ILE A 84 22.46 -6.31 5.17
C ILE A 84 23.57 -6.47 4.12
N SER A 85 24.31 -7.58 4.16
CA SER A 85 25.35 -7.96 3.21
C SER A 85 24.84 -8.37 1.82
N GLN A 86 23.53 -8.58 1.60
CA GLN A 86 22.97 -8.97 0.31
C GLN A 86 21.87 -8.00 -0.12
N LEU A 87 22.16 -7.16 -1.12
CA LEU A 87 21.17 -6.28 -1.71
C LEU A 87 19.99 -7.11 -2.27
N SER A 88 18.79 -6.84 -1.76
CA SER A 88 17.57 -7.53 -2.18
C SER A 88 16.47 -6.52 -2.43
N PHE A 89 16.26 -6.19 -3.70
CA PHE A 89 15.12 -5.41 -4.18
C PHE A 89 14.54 -6.05 -5.44
N HIS A 90 13.27 -5.76 -5.72
CA HIS A 90 12.65 -6.18 -6.97
C HIS A 90 13.28 -5.39 -8.12
N ARG A 91 13.97 -6.08 -9.03
CA ARG A 91 14.55 -5.47 -10.22
C ARG A 91 13.43 -5.22 -11.24
N ILE A 92 13.24 -3.96 -11.61
CA ILE A 92 12.29 -3.55 -12.64
C ILE A 92 13.06 -3.34 -13.95
N LEU A 93 12.56 -3.93 -15.03
CA LEU A 93 13.15 -3.80 -16.35
C LEU A 93 12.82 -2.43 -16.96
N LYS A 94 13.67 -1.95 -17.86
CA LYS A 94 13.53 -0.62 -18.46
C LYS A 94 12.24 -0.47 -19.27
N ASP A 95 11.86 -1.53 -20.00
CA ASP A 95 10.65 -1.60 -20.81
C ASP A 95 9.35 -1.61 -19.99
N GLN A 96 9.43 -1.96 -18.70
CA GLN A 96 8.29 -1.90 -17.78
C GLN A 96 7.98 -0.49 -17.29
N ILE A 97 8.85 0.50 -17.55
CA ILE A 97 8.69 1.86 -17.03
C ILE A 97 8.53 2.85 -18.18
N VAL A 98 7.45 3.64 -18.13
CA VAL A 98 7.29 4.83 -18.94
C VAL A 98 7.50 6.05 -18.05
N GLN A 99 8.56 6.80 -18.29
CA GLN A 99 8.78 8.09 -17.62
C GLN A 99 7.91 9.18 -18.26
N LEU A 100 7.24 9.97 -17.42
CA LEU A 100 6.34 11.05 -17.82
C LEU A 100 6.89 12.42 -17.36
N GLU A 101 6.03 13.32 -16.88
CA GLU A 101 6.40 14.68 -16.51
C GLU A 101 7.39 14.77 -15.35
N HIS A 102 8.26 15.79 -15.38
CA HIS A 102 9.12 16.14 -14.25
C HIS A 102 8.29 16.82 -13.16
N LEU A 103 8.39 16.32 -11.94
CA LEU A 103 7.64 16.80 -10.78
C LEU A 103 8.49 17.68 -9.86
N GLY A 104 9.82 17.60 -9.99
CA GLY A 104 10.73 18.40 -9.20
C GLY A 104 12.07 17.72 -8.94
N ARG A 105 12.86 18.34 -8.06
CA ARG A 105 14.21 17.91 -7.72
C ARG A 105 14.26 17.52 -6.24
N GLY A 106 14.77 16.33 -5.95
CA GLY A 106 15.19 15.91 -4.62
C GLY A 106 16.67 16.22 -4.37
N THR A 107 17.18 15.92 -3.18
CA THR A 107 18.56 16.27 -2.79
C THR A 107 19.61 15.74 -3.76
N ARG A 108 19.48 14.49 -4.22
CA ARG A 108 20.40 13.83 -5.16
C ARG A 108 19.68 13.14 -6.31
N THR A 109 18.39 13.41 -6.47
CA THR A 109 17.53 12.71 -7.43
C THR A 109 16.66 13.67 -8.20
N GLN A 110 16.34 13.34 -9.45
CA GLN A 110 15.28 13.97 -10.22
C GLN A 110 13.99 13.17 -10.07
N ILE A 111 12.87 13.85 -9.84
CA ILE A 111 11.59 13.22 -9.55
C ILE A 111 10.68 13.35 -10.78
N TYR A 112 10.19 12.23 -11.28
CA TYR A 112 9.26 12.19 -12.40
C TYR A 112 7.99 11.41 -12.02
N ALA A 113 6.87 11.77 -12.64
CA ALA A 113 5.75 10.86 -12.74
C ALA A 113 6.13 9.73 -13.71
N GLY A 114 5.51 8.57 -13.53
CA GLY A 114 5.70 7.45 -14.46
C GLY A 114 4.52 6.50 -14.47
N LYS A 115 4.60 5.53 -15.38
CA LYS A 115 3.76 4.33 -15.38
C LYS A 115 4.66 3.10 -15.25
N LEU A 116 4.17 2.12 -14.51
CA LEU A 116 4.77 0.81 -14.34
C LEU A 116 3.81 -0.24 -14.89
N SER A 117 4.27 -0.99 -15.88
CA SER A 117 3.53 -2.08 -16.49
C SER A 117 3.99 -3.41 -15.90
N TYR A 118 3.04 -4.29 -15.61
CA TYR A 118 3.31 -5.64 -15.10
C TYR A 118 3.09 -6.64 -16.23
N ASN A 119 4.13 -7.38 -16.61
CA ASN A 119 3.95 -8.56 -17.43
C ASN A 119 3.41 -9.64 -16.51
N GLU A 120 2.18 -10.09 -16.74
CA GLU A 120 1.62 -11.23 -16.02
C GLU A 120 2.43 -12.47 -16.42
N ASP A 121 3.34 -12.93 -15.56
CA ASP A 121 3.87 -14.29 -15.66
C ASP A 121 2.69 -15.26 -15.49
N ASN A 122 2.22 -15.80 -16.62
CA ASN A 122 1.46 -17.03 -16.84
C ASN A 122 0.88 -17.73 -15.60
N ASP A 123 -0.21 -17.23 -14.98
CA ASP A 123 -1.03 -18.16 -14.17
C ASP A 123 -2.46 -17.75 -13.78
N ARG A 124 -3.06 -16.66 -14.27
CA ARG A 124 -4.50 -16.41 -14.03
C ARG A 124 -5.18 -15.74 -15.20
N GLU A 125 -6.05 -16.49 -15.85
CA GLU A 125 -7.12 -16.00 -16.73
C GLU A 125 -7.96 -14.94 -16.00
N THR A 126 -7.57 -13.67 -16.13
CA THR A 126 -8.47 -12.54 -15.90
C THR A 126 -8.16 -11.52 -16.96
N SER A 127 -8.77 -11.70 -18.13
CA SER A 127 -8.82 -10.73 -19.22
C SER A 127 -9.28 -9.37 -18.67
N GLY A 128 -8.31 -8.50 -18.38
CA GLY A 128 -8.50 -7.10 -18.04
C GLY A 128 -7.45 -6.28 -18.79
N PRO A 129 -7.75 -5.02 -19.15
CA PRO A 129 -6.82 -4.20 -19.94
C PRO A 129 -5.50 -4.01 -19.19
N GLU A 130 -4.38 -3.94 -19.93
CA GLU A 130 -3.03 -3.64 -19.45
C GLU A 130 -3.08 -2.68 -18.25
N LYS A 131 -2.79 -3.19 -17.05
CA LYS A 131 -2.85 -2.41 -15.81
C LYS A 131 -1.55 -1.65 -15.59
N ASP A 132 -1.38 -0.60 -16.37
CA ASP A 132 -0.39 0.43 -16.03
C ASP A 132 -0.73 1.03 -14.66
N THR A 133 0.22 0.96 -13.74
CA THR A 133 0.11 1.60 -12.43
C THR A 133 0.87 2.92 -12.44
N LYS A 134 0.24 4.00 -11.98
CA LYS A 134 0.91 5.30 -11.82
C LYS A 134 1.94 5.21 -10.69
N VAL A 135 3.15 5.68 -10.96
CA VAL A 135 4.30 5.59 -10.03
C VAL A 135 5.06 6.91 -9.97
N ILE A 136 5.94 7.02 -8.97
CA ILE A 136 6.98 8.05 -8.88
C ILE A 136 8.32 7.42 -9.22
N LEU A 137 9.07 8.08 -10.09
CA LEU A 137 10.41 7.69 -10.48
C LEU A 137 11.40 8.65 -9.83
N LYS A 138 12.21 8.16 -8.90
CA LYS A 138 13.34 8.89 -8.32
C LYS A 138 14.63 8.48 -9.03
N VAL A 139 15.02 9.26 -10.01
CA VAL A 139 16.22 9.02 -10.82
C VAL A 139 17.42 9.60 -10.11
N LEU A 140 18.41 8.78 -9.74
CA LEU A 140 19.67 9.24 -9.16
C LEU A 140 20.42 10.13 -10.16
N ASP A 141 20.82 11.32 -9.72
CA ASP A 141 21.56 12.24 -10.57
C ASP A 141 22.89 11.62 -11.01
N PRO A 142 23.25 11.63 -12.31
CA PRO A 142 24.50 11.04 -12.80
C PRO A 142 25.77 11.63 -12.17
N SER A 143 25.70 12.84 -11.61
CA SER A 143 26.81 13.45 -10.86
C SER A 143 27.07 12.78 -9.50
N HIS A 144 26.12 12.00 -9.00
CA HIS A 144 26.14 11.34 -7.69
C HIS A 144 26.27 9.81 -7.81
N ARG A 145 27.02 9.32 -8.81
CA ARG A 145 27.24 7.86 -8.99
C ARG A 145 28.01 7.21 -7.85
N ASP A 146 28.82 7.99 -7.14
CA ASP A 146 29.60 7.59 -5.97
C ASP A 146 28.73 7.02 -4.83
N ILE A 147 27.46 7.43 -4.76
CA ILE A 147 26.50 6.93 -3.75
C ILE A 147 25.54 5.86 -4.27
N SER A 148 25.77 5.29 -5.46
CA SER A 148 24.86 4.29 -6.06
C SER A 148 24.65 3.07 -5.14
N LEU A 149 25.70 2.66 -4.42
CA LEU A 149 25.59 1.55 -3.46
C LEU A 149 24.63 1.89 -2.32
N ALA A 150 24.80 3.06 -1.69
CA ALA A 150 23.91 3.53 -0.62
C ALA A 150 22.45 3.67 -1.09
N PHE A 151 22.26 4.06 -2.37
CA PHE A 151 20.94 4.11 -3.00
C PHE A 151 20.28 2.73 -3.07
N PHE A 152 21.05 1.70 -3.45
CA PHE A 152 20.59 0.31 -3.48
C PHE A 152 20.40 -0.32 -2.10
N GLU A 153 21.25 0.03 -1.13
CA GLU A 153 21.09 -0.38 0.27
C GLU A 153 19.77 0.18 0.83
N THR A 154 19.50 1.47 0.58
CA THR A 154 18.24 2.11 0.94
C THR A 154 17.05 1.39 0.31
N ALA A 155 17.13 1.06 -0.98
CA ALA A 155 16.08 0.29 -1.66
C ALA A 155 15.85 -1.09 -1.04
N SER A 156 16.94 -1.77 -0.64
CA SER A 156 16.88 -3.10 -0.01
C SER A 156 16.21 -3.06 1.36
N LEU A 157 16.46 -2.00 2.13
CA LEU A 157 15.81 -1.77 3.43
C LEU A 157 14.33 -1.40 3.23
N MET A 158 14.04 -0.47 2.33
CA MET A 158 12.68 0.01 2.04
C MET A 158 11.77 -1.11 1.51
N ARG A 159 12.31 -2.14 0.84
CA ARG A 159 11.53 -3.32 0.45
C ARG A 159 10.94 -4.06 1.65
N GLN A 160 11.62 -4.05 2.79
CA GLN A 160 11.20 -4.78 4.00
C GLN A 160 10.20 -3.98 4.84
N VAL A 161 10.05 -2.69 4.54
CA VAL A 161 9.16 -1.77 5.23
C VAL A 161 7.76 -1.89 4.62
N SER A 162 6.79 -2.23 5.46
CA SER A 162 5.38 -2.30 5.07
C SER A 162 4.50 -1.70 6.15
N HIS A 163 4.03 -0.48 5.90
CA HIS A 163 3.15 0.24 6.81
C HIS A 163 2.22 1.15 6.03
N LYS A 164 0.94 1.21 6.44
CA LYS A 164 -0.14 1.98 5.78
C LYS A 164 0.12 3.49 5.61
N HIS A 165 1.11 4.04 6.30
CA HIS A 165 1.50 5.46 6.24
C HIS A 165 2.93 5.66 5.73
N ILE A 166 3.52 4.64 5.11
CA ILE A 166 4.82 4.70 4.44
C ILE A 166 4.61 4.33 2.97
N VAL A 167 5.23 5.12 2.09
CA VAL A 167 5.17 4.93 0.64
C VAL A 167 5.78 3.58 0.26
N LEU A 168 5.02 2.78 -0.49
CA LEU A 168 5.48 1.49 -1.00
C LEU A 168 6.57 1.68 -2.07
N LEU A 169 7.66 0.93 -1.91
CA LEU A 169 8.68 0.76 -2.94
C LEU A 169 8.32 -0.42 -3.84
N HIS A 170 8.05 -0.18 -5.14
CA HIS A 170 7.81 -1.25 -6.11
C HIS A 170 9.09 -1.98 -6.53
N GLY A 171 10.22 -1.27 -6.51
CA GLY A 171 11.52 -1.83 -6.90
C GLY A 171 12.48 -0.78 -7.45
N VAL A 172 13.54 -1.27 -8.08
CA VAL A 172 14.59 -0.43 -8.67
C VAL A 172 14.82 -0.84 -10.11
N CYS A 173 14.88 0.14 -11.00
CA CYS A 173 15.40 -0.05 -12.35
C CYS A 173 16.87 0.37 -12.37
N VAL A 174 17.74 -0.56 -12.75
CA VAL A 174 19.18 -0.33 -12.89
C VAL A 174 19.50 -0.28 -14.38
N ARG A 175 19.97 0.87 -14.85
CA ARG A 175 20.47 1.11 -16.21
C ARG A 175 21.95 1.48 -16.12
N ASP A 176 22.69 1.35 -17.21
CA ASP A 176 24.15 1.59 -17.23
C ASP A 176 24.56 2.95 -16.65
N VAL A 177 23.71 3.97 -16.80
CA VAL A 177 23.98 5.34 -16.35
C VAL A 177 22.92 5.93 -15.44
N GLU A 178 21.80 5.22 -15.21
CA GLU A 178 20.62 5.73 -14.51
C GLU A 178 20.09 4.68 -13.52
N ASN A 179 20.11 5.01 -12.24
CA ASN A 179 19.51 4.20 -11.18
C ASN A 179 18.19 4.85 -10.77
N ILE A 180 17.09 4.11 -10.86
CA ILE A 180 15.74 4.65 -10.66
C ILE A 180 15.03 3.85 -9.58
N MET A 181 14.63 4.52 -8.50
CA MET A 181 13.75 3.96 -7.49
C MET A 181 12.29 4.22 -7.90
N VAL A 182 11.48 3.16 -7.93
CA VAL A 182 10.09 3.22 -8.39
C VAL A 182 9.17 3.08 -7.19
N GLU A 183 8.53 4.18 -6.81
CA GLU A 183 7.67 4.28 -5.63
C GLU A 183 6.19 4.41 -6.03
N GLU A 184 5.28 4.11 -5.11
CA GLU A 184 3.86 4.37 -5.35
C GLU A 184 3.59 5.87 -5.57
N PHE A 185 2.60 6.17 -6.40
CA PHE A 185 2.16 7.54 -6.60
C PHE A 185 1.26 7.99 -5.44
N VAL A 186 1.65 9.08 -4.77
CA VAL A 186 0.87 9.72 -3.71
C VAL A 186 0.25 11.01 -4.23
N ASP A 187 -1.07 11.11 -4.14
CA ASP A 187 -1.80 12.31 -4.51
C ASP A 187 -1.40 13.52 -3.66
N PHE A 188 -1.58 14.71 -4.22
CA PHE A 188 -1.35 16.02 -3.56
C PHE A 188 0.10 16.39 -3.23
N GLY A 189 1.04 15.46 -3.36
CA GLY A 189 2.47 15.73 -3.24
C GLY A 189 2.95 15.97 -1.80
N PRO A 190 4.11 16.64 -1.62
CA PRO A 190 4.72 16.86 -0.31
C PRO A 190 3.80 17.60 0.66
N LEU A 191 3.81 17.16 1.92
CA LEU A 191 2.89 17.65 2.96
C LEU A 191 3.09 19.14 3.26
N ASP A 192 4.32 19.63 3.28
CA ASP A 192 4.66 21.05 3.48
C ASP A 192 4.04 21.94 2.39
N LEU A 193 4.20 21.56 1.12
CA LEU A 193 3.61 22.26 -0.02
C LEU A 193 2.08 22.16 0.00
N PHE A 194 1.53 21.00 0.34
CA PHE A 194 0.08 20.83 0.49
C PHE A 194 -0.47 21.76 1.57
N MET A 195 0.17 21.78 2.74
CA MET A 195 -0.24 22.64 3.86
C MET A 195 -0.13 24.11 3.52
N HIS A 196 0.90 24.51 2.78
CA HIS A 196 1.04 25.87 2.31
C HIS A 196 -0.10 26.27 1.36
N ARG A 197 -0.41 25.43 0.36
CA ARG A 197 -1.48 25.69 -0.63
C ARG A 197 -2.89 25.65 -0.05
N LYS A 198 -3.11 24.88 1.02
CA LYS A 198 -4.43 24.66 1.63
C LYS A 198 -4.57 25.27 3.01
N SER A 199 -3.64 26.11 3.45
CA SER A 199 -3.49 26.61 4.82
C SER A 199 -4.81 27.07 5.45
N GLU A 200 -5.61 27.85 4.72
CA GLU A 200 -6.90 28.39 5.16
C GLU A 200 -7.99 27.33 5.39
N HIS A 201 -7.85 26.14 4.80
CA HIS A 201 -8.83 25.06 4.83
C HIS A 201 -8.43 23.93 5.81
N LEU A 202 -7.28 24.04 6.48
CA LEU A 202 -6.77 22.98 7.37
C LEU A 202 -7.15 23.21 8.83
N THR A 203 -8.08 22.40 9.31
CA THR A 203 -8.56 22.45 10.69
C THR A 203 -7.58 21.81 11.67
N THR A 204 -7.65 22.19 12.96
CA THR A 204 -6.83 21.56 14.02
C THR A 204 -7.02 20.04 14.11
N PRO A 205 -8.25 19.48 14.05
CA PRO A 205 -8.44 18.03 14.03
C PRO A 205 -7.73 17.34 12.86
N TRP A 206 -7.72 17.95 11.67
CA TRP A 206 -6.99 17.41 10.53
C TRP A 206 -5.47 17.37 10.79
N LYS A 207 -4.90 18.45 11.33
CA LYS A 207 -3.47 18.52 11.68
C LYS A 207 -3.09 17.46 12.72
N PHE A 208 -3.95 17.26 13.74
CA PHE A 208 -3.74 16.23 14.75
C PHE A 208 -3.79 14.82 14.14
N GLN A 209 -4.72 14.57 13.20
CA GLN A 209 -4.78 13.29 12.48
C GLN A 209 -3.50 13.03 11.68
N VAL A 210 -2.98 14.03 10.96
CA VAL A 210 -1.71 13.92 10.23
C VAL A 210 -0.55 13.62 11.18
N ALA A 211 -0.44 14.34 12.30
CA ALA A 211 0.59 14.09 13.31
C ALA A 211 0.53 12.66 13.87
N LYS A 212 -0.67 12.15 14.15
CA LYS A 212 -0.87 10.75 14.59
C LYS A 212 -0.44 9.74 13.54
N GLN A 213 -0.72 9.98 12.25
CA GLN A 213 -0.31 9.10 11.16
C GLN A 213 1.21 9.08 10.99
N LEU A 214 1.87 10.24 11.07
CA LEU A 214 3.33 10.36 11.03
C LEU A 214 3.97 9.66 12.24
N ALA A 215 3.47 9.89 13.45
CA ALA A 215 3.95 9.21 14.65
C ALA A 215 3.80 7.68 14.56
N SER A 216 2.70 7.19 13.98
CA SER A 216 2.50 5.76 13.75
C SER A 216 3.52 5.19 12.76
N ALA A 217 3.89 5.92 11.71
CA ALA A 217 4.92 5.48 10.77
C ALA A 217 6.31 5.49 11.40
N LEU A 218 6.64 6.55 12.16
CA LEU A 218 7.92 6.67 12.85
C LEU A 218 8.09 5.66 13.98
N SER A 219 7.01 5.27 14.66
CA SER A 219 7.06 4.21 15.68
C SER A 219 7.24 2.81 15.09
N TYR A 220 6.95 2.63 13.80
CA TYR A 220 7.14 1.38 13.09
C TYR A 220 8.60 1.21 12.60
N LEU A 221 9.22 2.31 12.19
CA LEU A 221 10.62 2.37 11.76
C LEU A 221 11.59 2.26 12.94
#